data_AF-A0A7Y3S153-F1
#
_entry.id   AF-A0A7Y3S153-F1
#
_cell.length_a   1.000
_cell.length_b   1.000
_cell.length_c   1.000
_cell.angle_alpha   90.00
_cell.angle_beta   90.00
_cell.angle_gamma   90.00
#
_symmetry.space_group_name_H-M   'P 1'
#
loop_
_entity.id
_entity.type
_entity.pdbx_description
1 polymer ?
#
loop_
_entity_poly.entity_id
_entity_poly.type
_entity_poly.pdbx_seq_one_letter_code
_entity_poly.pdbx_strand_id
1 'polypeptide(L)'
;MKLVAIAAAAVLTGLLTENASAQAVEDPAVNACKNTGLLALRERSPDITDLVMDMESLAISKADTKVEDVAIKTVLLGEAYIARKEKTGKPDRFVCLLGDKGKVLLTFFTAQ
;
A
#
# COMPACT_ATOMS: atom_id res chain seq x y z
N MET A 1 46.80 -40.58 -39.06
CA MET A 1 47.45 -40.48 -37.72
C MET A 1 47.15 -39.07 -37.21
N LYS A 2 46.50 -38.77 -36.09
CA LYS A 2 46.11 -39.43 -34.84
C LYS A 2 44.85 -38.64 -34.36
N LEU A 3 43.76 -39.32 -34.02
CA LEU A 3 43.22 -39.42 -32.63
C LEU A 3 43.11 -38.09 -31.89
N VAL A 4 41.89 -37.55 -31.73
CA VAL A 4 41.30 -37.00 -30.48
C VAL A 4 39.77 -36.90 -30.74
N ALA A 5 39.00 -37.91 -30.34
CA ALA A 5 38.24 -38.02 -29.09
C ALA A 5 36.91 -37.23 -29.09
N ILE A 6 35.86 -38.03 -28.97
CA ILE A 6 34.43 -37.70 -28.81
C ILE A 6 34.22 -36.79 -27.60
N ALA A 7 33.39 -35.75 -27.74
CA ALA A 7 32.77 -35.09 -26.58
C ALA A 7 31.34 -34.66 -26.93
N ALA A 8 30.39 -35.29 -26.24
CA ALA A 8 28.96 -35.04 -26.30
C ALA A 8 28.63 -33.60 -25.85
N ALA A 9 27.90 -32.87 -26.67
CA ALA A 9 27.32 -31.58 -26.30
C ALA A 9 25.82 -31.75 -26.06
N ALA A 10 25.45 -32.26 -24.89
CA ALA A 10 24.10 -32.13 -24.36
C ALA A 10 23.96 -30.71 -23.80
N VAL A 11 23.36 -29.80 -24.58
CA VAL A 11 23.04 -28.44 -24.13
C VAL A 11 21.84 -28.52 -23.19
N LEU A 12 22.09 -28.55 -21.89
CA LEU A 12 21.09 -28.29 -20.86
C LEU A 12 20.72 -26.80 -20.92
N THR A 13 19.64 -26.47 -21.61
CA THR A 13 18.95 -25.19 -21.46
C THR A 13 18.26 -25.16 -20.10
N GLY A 14 18.99 -24.67 -19.09
CA GLY A 14 18.42 -24.32 -17.80
C GLY A 14 17.40 -23.19 -17.95
N LEU A 15 16.13 -23.50 -17.72
CA LEU A 15 15.07 -22.52 -17.52
C LEU A 15 15.36 -21.78 -16.20
N LEU A 16 16.00 -20.63 -16.29
CA LEU A 16 16.00 -19.63 -15.23
C LEU A 16 14.62 -18.96 -15.26
N THR A 17 13.64 -19.57 -14.58
CA THR A 17 12.43 -18.86 -14.18
C THR A 17 12.84 -17.93 -13.04
N GLU A 18 13.24 -16.71 -13.38
CA GLU A 18 13.30 -15.62 -12.41
C GLU A 18 11.88 -15.37 -11.92
N ASN A 19 11.60 -15.84 -10.70
CA ASN A 19 10.41 -15.45 -9.97
C ASN A 19 10.56 -13.96 -9.63
N ALA A 20 10.14 -13.09 -10.55
CA ALA A 20 9.94 -11.68 -10.27
C ALA A 20 8.79 -11.57 -9.27
N SER A 21 9.11 -11.61 -7.97
CA SER A 21 8.21 -11.16 -6.93
C SER A 21 8.02 -9.67 -7.13
N ALA A 22 6.96 -9.29 -7.84
CA ALA A 22 6.47 -7.92 -7.91
C ALA A 22 5.95 -7.53 -6.52
N GLN A 23 6.87 -7.24 -5.60
CA GLN A 23 6.54 -6.54 -4.37
C GLN A 23 6.25 -5.11 -4.81
N ALA A 24 4.97 -4.80 -5.02
CA ALA A 24 4.53 -3.44 -5.27
C ALA A 24 5.13 -2.57 -4.15
N VAL A 25 5.99 -1.62 -4.51
CA VAL A 25 6.54 -0.65 -3.57
C VAL A 25 5.35 0.14 -3.06
N GLU A 26 4.85 -0.21 -1.86
CA GLU A 26 3.77 0.53 -1.21
C GLU A 26 4.22 1.98 -1.01
N ASP A 27 3.46 2.91 -1.59
CA ASP A 27 3.75 4.34 -1.52
C ASP A 27 3.87 4.78 -0.04
N PRO A 28 4.95 5.49 0.36
CA PRO A 28 5.15 5.95 1.73
C PRO A 28 3.96 6.74 2.29
N ALA A 29 3.22 7.47 1.44
CA ALA A 29 2.04 8.21 1.83
C ALA A 29 0.88 7.28 2.21
N VAL A 30 0.70 6.18 1.48
CA VAL A 30 -0.31 5.14 1.77
C VAL A 30 0.01 4.50 3.13
N ASN A 31 1.27 4.15 3.36
CA ASN A 31 1.71 3.57 4.63
C ASN A 31 1.51 4.54 5.81
N ALA A 32 1.82 5.81 5.64
CA ALA A 32 1.60 6.83 6.67
C ALA A 32 0.11 6.94 7.02
N CYS A 33 -0.77 7.01 6.00
CA CYS A 33 -2.21 7.07 6.19
C CYS A 33 -2.78 5.80 6.85
N LYS A 34 -2.33 4.62 6.44
CA LYS A 34 -2.76 3.33 7.02
C LYS A 34 -2.41 3.25 8.50
N ASN A 35 -1.15 3.53 8.86
CA ASN A 35 -0.69 3.44 10.24
C ASN A 35 -1.40 4.43 11.16
N THR A 36 -1.52 5.69 10.72
CA THR A 36 -2.16 6.74 11.51
C THR A 36 -3.67 6.52 11.60
N GLY A 37 -4.30 6.09 10.50
CA GLY A 37 -5.72 5.76 10.46
C GLY A 37 -6.06 4.59 11.38
N LEU A 38 -5.28 3.50 11.36
CA LEU A 38 -5.48 2.35 12.23
C LEU A 38 -5.33 2.72 13.71
N LEU A 39 -4.36 3.57 14.04
CA LEU A 39 -4.19 4.08 15.40
C LEU A 39 -5.45 4.86 15.85
N ALA A 40 -5.90 5.82 15.05
CA ALA A 40 -7.07 6.65 15.36
C ALA A 40 -8.37 5.82 15.46
N LEU A 41 -8.50 4.78 14.63
CA LEU A 41 -9.62 3.84 14.68
C LEU A 41 -9.62 3.05 16.00
N ARG A 42 -8.46 2.54 16.42
CA ARG A 42 -8.31 1.77 17.67
C ARG A 42 -8.55 2.59 18.92
N GLU A 43 -8.17 3.87 18.92
CA GLU A 43 -8.47 4.80 20.03
C GLU A 43 -9.98 4.93 20.28
N ARG A 44 -10.80 4.84 19.22
CA ARG A 44 -12.27 4.91 19.32
C ARG A 44 -12.94 3.55 19.45
N SER A 45 -12.32 2.50 18.94
CA SER A 45 -12.88 1.15 18.85
C SER A 45 -11.77 0.11 18.99
N PRO A 46 -11.47 -0.35 20.23
CA PRO A 46 -10.35 -1.23 20.50
C PRO A 46 -10.51 -2.65 19.92
N ASP A 47 -11.69 -2.99 19.41
CA ASP A 47 -11.98 -4.25 18.71
C ASP A 47 -11.47 -4.28 17.25
N ILE A 48 -11.01 -3.14 16.72
CA ILE A 48 -10.42 -3.03 15.38
C ILE A 48 -9.00 -3.62 15.39
N THR A 49 -8.81 -4.69 14.64
CA THR A 49 -7.57 -5.44 14.58
C THR A 49 -6.71 -5.05 13.39
N ASP A 50 -7.30 -4.63 12.28
CA ASP A 50 -6.55 -4.28 11.07
C ASP A 50 -7.31 -3.28 10.19
N LEU A 51 -6.57 -2.62 9.31
CA LEU A 51 -7.04 -1.68 8.29
C LEU A 51 -6.33 -2.00 6.98
N VAL A 52 -7.09 -2.43 5.98
CA VAL A 52 -6.57 -2.69 4.63
C VAL A 52 -7.09 -1.59 3.71
N MET A 53 -6.17 -0.83 3.10
CA MET A 53 -6.53 0.10 2.03
C MET A 53 -6.64 -0.67 0.73
N ASP A 54 -7.74 -0.49 0.02
CA ASP A 54 -7.92 -1.09 -1.29
C ASP A 54 -7.09 -0.31 -2.32
N MET A 55 -6.10 -0.98 -2.90
CA MET A 55 -5.18 -0.37 -3.85
C MET A 55 -5.80 -0.10 -5.22
N GLU A 56 -6.90 -0.79 -5.56
CA GLU A 56 -7.58 -0.61 -6.85
C GLU A 56 -8.45 0.65 -6.86
N SER A 57 -9.06 1.01 -5.73
CA SER A 57 -9.83 2.24 -5.56
C SER A 57 -8.99 3.45 -5.15
N LEU A 58 -7.70 3.27 -4.88
CA LEU A 58 -6.83 4.29 -4.31
C LEU A 58 -6.46 5.37 -5.35
N ALA A 59 -6.83 6.61 -5.05
CA ALA A 59 -6.41 7.80 -5.78
C ALA A 59 -5.44 8.62 -4.93
N ILE A 60 -4.22 8.82 -5.44
CA ILE A 60 -3.21 9.71 -4.84
C ILE A 60 -3.13 10.98 -5.67
N SER A 61 -3.40 12.11 -5.05
CA SER A 61 -3.32 13.42 -5.68
C SER A 61 -2.28 14.30 -4.99
N LYS A 62 -1.35 14.85 -5.77
CA LYS A 62 -0.49 15.93 -5.30
C LYS A 62 -1.35 17.18 -5.14
N ALA A 63 -1.33 17.75 -3.94
CA ALA A 63 -2.02 18.99 -3.64
C ALA A 63 -0.98 20.10 -3.44
N ASP A 64 -1.29 21.30 -3.89
CA ASP A 64 -0.54 22.50 -3.50
C ASP A 64 -1.54 23.53 -3.03
N THR A 65 -2.18 23.20 -1.91
CA THR A 65 -3.22 24.02 -1.30
C THR A 65 -2.96 24.15 0.20
N LYS A 66 -3.76 24.96 0.87
CA LYS A 66 -3.74 25.12 2.33
C LYS A 66 -5.14 25.33 2.85
N VAL A 67 -5.36 24.88 4.08
CA VAL A 67 -6.53 25.26 4.88
C VAL A 67 -6.00 26.21 5.94
N GLU A 68 -6.42 27.48 5.86
CA GLU A 68 -5.84 28.58 6.64
C GLU A 68 -4.33 28.68 6.44
N ASP A 69 -3.54 28.33 7.46
CA ASP A 69 -2.08 28.34 7.45
C ASP A 69 -1.47 26.94 7.36
N VAL A 70 -2.29 25.88 7.29
CA VAL A 70 -1.83 24.49 7.21
C VAL A 70 -1.75 24.04 5.76
N ALA A 71 -0.53 23.78 5.28
CA ALA A 71 -0.30 23.29 3.93
C ALA A 71 -0.75 21.83 3.76
N ILE A 72 -1.45 21.55 2.67
CA ILE A 72 -1.84 20.21 2.21
C ILE A 72 -1.05 19.91 0.94
N LYS A 73 -0.19 18.90 1.01
CA LYS A 73 0.74 18.51 -0.05
C LYS A 73 0.32 17.23 -0.77
N THR A 74 -0.48 16.38 -0.14
CA THR A 74 -0.99 15.15 -0.78
C THR A 74 -2.36 14.80 -0.21
N VAL A 75 -3.26 14.34 -1.08
CA VAL A 75 -4.58 13.84 -0.72
C VAL A 75 -4.68 12.41 -1.22
N LEU A 76 -5.01 11.48 -0.31
CA LEU A 76 -5.36 10.11 -0.65
C LEU A 76 -6.86 9.93 -0.43
N LEU A 77 -7.52 9.32 -1.39
CA LEU A 77 -8.93 8.95 -1.34
C LEU A 77 -9.07 7.52 -1.84
N GLY A 78 -9.95 6.74 -1.26
CA GLY A 78 -10.25 5.40 -1.75
C GLY A 78 -11.18 4.66 -0.81
N GLU A 79 -11.17 3.34 -0.93
CA GLU A 79 -11.89 2.44 -0.03
C GLU A 79 -10.93 1.74 0.94
N ALA A 80 -11.43 1.47 2.13
CA ALA A 80 -10.70 0.81 3.19
C ALA A 80 -11.57 -0.22 3.91
N TYR A 81 -10.99 -1.38 4.13
CA TYR A 81 -11.61 -2.49 4.82
C TYR A 81 -11.12 -2.51 6.27
N ILE A 82 -12.04 -2.28 7.20
CA ILE A 82 -11.76 -2.29 8.64
C ILE A 82 -12.09 -3.67 9.19
N ALA A 83 -11.08 -4.36 9.73
CA ALA A 83 -11.24 -5.67 10.35
C ALA A 83 -11.55 -5.52 11.84
N ARG A 84 -12.62 -6.17 12.31
CA ARG A 84 -12.99 -6.27 13.72
C ARG A 84 -13.04 -7.73 14.11
N LYS A 85 -12.24 -8.13 15.10
CA LYS A 85 -12.18 -9.53 15.56
C LYS A 85 -12.09 -10.53 14.39
N GLU A 86 -11.19 -10.24 13.44
CA GLU A 86 -10.96 -11.06 12.23
C GLU A 86 -12.12 -11.11 11.21
N LYS A 87 -13.14 -10.27 11.37
CA LYS A 87 -14.22 -10.09 10.39
C LYS A 87 -14.08 -8.74 9.72
N THR A 88 -14.08 -8.75 8.39
CA THR A 88 -14.06 -7.55 7.58
C THR A 88 -15.49 -7.18 7.16
N GLY A 89 -15.89 -5.94 7.43
CA GLY A 89 -17.19 -5.41 7.05
C GLY A 89 -17.26 -4.95 5.59
N LYS A 90 -18.27 -4.14 5.28
CA LYS A 90 -18.30 -3.37 4.03
C LYS A 90 -17.13 -2.39 3.99
N PRO A 91 -16.62 -2.04 2.80
CA PRO A 91 -15.58 -1.03 2.67
C PRO A 91 -16.12 0.34 3.09
N ASP A 92 -15.31 1.08 3.85
CA ASP A 92 -15.54 2.48 4.14
C ASP A 92 -14.74 3.34 3.16
N ARG A 93 -15.32 4.44 2.68
CA ARG A 93 -14.54 5.41 1.93
C ARG A 93 -13.70 6.22 2.89
N PHE A 94 -12.47 6.54 2.52
CA PHE A 94 -11.59 7.34 3.36
C PHE A 94 -10.97 8.50 2.60
N VAL A 95 -10.66 9.57 3.35
CA VAL A 95 -9.78 10.65 2.89
C VAL A 95 -8.64 10.78 3.89
N CYS A 96 -7.41 10.82 3.39
CA CYS A 96 -6.22 11.11 4.16
C CYS A 96 -5.49 12.33 3.59
N LEU A 97 -5.23 13.32 4.43
CA LEU A 97 -4.54 14.56 4.07
C LEU A 97 -3.13 14.52 4.63
N LEU A 98 -2.14 14.73 3.77
CA LEU A 98 -0.75 14.90 4.18
C LEU A 98 -0.31 16.34 3.96
N GLY A 99 0.39 16.88 4.96
CA GLY A 99 1.03 18.17 4.91
C GLY A 99 2.52 18.06 4.62
N ASP A 100 3.27 19.06 5.09
CA ASP A 100 4.70 19.13 4.85
C ASP A 100 5.43 17.88 5.38
N LYS A 101 6.42 17.45 4.59
CA LYS A 101 7.26 16.28 4.90
C LYS A 101 6.48 14.97 5.03
N GLY A 102 5.31 14.87 4.40
CA GLY A 102 4.48 13.66 4.43
C GLY A 102 3.81 13.39 5.77
N LYS A 103 3.67 14.42 6.62
CA LYS A 103 2.94 14.28 7.89
C LYS A 103 1.45 14.12 7.63
N VAL A 104 0.85 13.08 8.20
CA VAL A 104 -0.61 12.92 8.19
C VAL A 104 -1.24 13.99 9.08
N LEU A 105 -2.08 14.83 8.48
CA LEU A 105 -2.83 15.88 9.17
C LEU A 105 -4.16 15.34 9.68
N LEU A 106 -4.82 14.51 8.86
CA LEU A 106 -6.13 13.96 9.14
C LEU A 106 -6.32 12.68 8.34
N THR A 107 -7.00 11.71 8.95
CA THR A 107 -7.62 10.60 8.22
C THR A 107 -9.06 10.49 8.66
N PHE A 108 -9.98 10.46 7.70
CA PHE A 108 -11.41 10.36 7.92
C PHE A 108 -11.93 9.13 7.19
N PHE A 109 -12.76 8.33 7.87
CA PHE A 109 -13.48 7.20 7.29
C PHE A 109 -14.98 7.50 7.33
N THR A 110 -15.69 7.25 6.23
CA THR A 110 -17.14 7.34 6.22
C THR A 110 -17.71 6.21 7.06
N ALA A 111 -18.53 6.51 8.06
CA ALA A 111 -19.35 5.48 8.70
C ALA A 111 -20.51 5.13 7.75
N GLN A 112 -20.62 3.86 7.36
CA GLN A 112 -21.84 3.33 6.73
C GLN A 112 -22.78 2.73 7.77
#